data_AF-A0A438M696-F1
#
_entry.id   AF-A0A438M696-F1
#
_cell.length_a   1.000
_cell.length_b   1.000
_cell.length_c   1.000
_cell.angle_alpha   90.00
_cell.angle_beta   90.00
_cell.angle_gamma   90.00
#
_symmetry.space_group_name_H-M   'P 1'
#
loop_
_entity.id
_entity.type
_entity.pdbx_description
1 polymer ?
#
loop_
_entity_poly.entity_id
_entity_poly.type
_entity_poly.pdbx_seq_one_letter_code
_entity_poly.pdbx_strand_id
1 'polypeptide(L)' 'MEPPKNRKPNTIYSAPVGSIDLAAFQDDGTPYEIWPCHDCLAWHAEVVTVDGQVLVREWHAIDCEHFQELLRD' A
#
# COMPACT_ATOMS: atom_id res chain seq x y z
N MET A 1 -2.57 34.71 3.52
CA MET A 1 -2.47 33.49 2.70
C MET A 1 -3.05 32.35 3.53
N GLU A 2 -4.21 31.84 3.17
CA GLU A 2 -4.68 30.57 3.73
C GLU A 2 -3.68 29.48 3.33
N PRO A 3 -3.30 28.55 4.23
CA PRO A 3 -2.51 27.40 3.83
C PRO A 3 -3.32 26.60 2.78
N PRO A 4 -2.66 26.01 1.77
CA PRO A 4 -3.36 25.18 0.80
C PRO A 4 -4.17 24.12 1.55
N LYS A 5 -5.48 24.06 1.26
CA LYS A 5 -6.45 23.16 1.92
C LYS A 5 -6.11 21.68 1.80
N ASN A 6 -5.18 21.35 0.90
CA ASN A 6 -4.67 20.01 0.71
C ASN A 6 -3.15 20.04 0.85
N ARG A 7 -2.65 20.00 2.09
CA ARG A 7 -1.25 19.62 2.30
C ARG A 7 -1.15 18.19 1.80
N LYS A 8 -0.23 17.91 0.87
CA LYS A 8 0.11 16.52 0.55
C LYS A 8 0.30 15.76 1.87
N PRO A 9 -0.28 14.54 2.00
CA PRO A 9 -0.11 13.71 3.19
C PRO A 9 1.37 13.59 3.54
N ASN A 10 1.68 13.24 4.78
CA ASN A 10 3.07 13.15 5.23
C ASN A 10 3.72 11.94 4.55
N THR A 11 4.33 12.14 3.37
CA THR A 11 4.79 11.06 2.48
C THR A 11 6.31 10.88 2.52
N ILE A 12 6.93 11.36 3.60
CA ILE A 12 8.37 11.30 3.85
C ILE A 12 8.73 10.03 4.64
N TYR A 13 10.02 9.66 4.66
CA TYR A 13 10.51 8.46 5.35
C TYR A 13 10.19 8.35 6.86
N SER A 14 9.72 9.42 7.50
CA SER A 14 9.34 9.43 8.92
C SER A 14 7.83 9.31 9.16
N ALA A 15 7.03 9.10 8.10
CA ALA A 15 5.61 8.86 8.23
C ALA A 15 5.32 7.56 8.99
N PRO A 16 4.28 7.50 9.84
CA PRO A 16 3.75 6.23 10.32
C PRO A 16 3.40 5.32 9.15
N VAL A 17 3.77 4.04 9.23
CA VAL A 17 3.59 3.06 8.16
C VAL A 17 2.57 2.00 8.59
N GLY A 18 1.71 1.60 7.67
CA GLY A 18 0.82 0.44 7.80
C GLY A 18 1.09 -0.58 6.70
N SER A 19 0.61 -1.81 6.90
CA SER A 19 0.72 -2.89 5.90
C SER A 19 -0.63 -3.49 5.58
N ILE A 20 -0.79 -4.00 4.36
CA ILE A 20 -1.94 -4.81 3.93
C ILE A 20 -1.45 -6.04 3.16
N ASP A 21 -2.13 -7.17 3.35
CA ASP A 21 -1.86 -8.42 2.63
C ASP A 21 -2.86 -8.56 1.48
N LEU A 22 -2.34 -8.66 0.26
CA LEU A 22 -3.08 -8.80 -0.98
C LEU A 22 -2.85 -10.19 -1.59
N ALA A 23 -3.84 -10.69 -2.32
CA ALA A 23 -3.70 -11.96 -3.03
C ALA A 23 -2.60 -11.84 -4.10
N ALA A 24 -1.69 -12.81 -4.15
CA ALA A 24 -0.66 -12.84 -5.20
C ALA A 24 -1.21 -13.30 -6.56
N PHE A 25 -2.31 -14.06 -6.54
CA PHE A 25 -2.98 -14.60 -7.72
C PHE A 25 -4.50 -14.44 -7.58
N GLN A 26 -5.19 -14.27 -8.70
CA GLN A 26 -6.63 -14.40 -8.82
C GLN A 26 -7.06 -15.86 -8.67
N ASP A 27 -8.35 -16.11 -8.44
CA ASP A 27 -8.91 -17.46 -8.27
C ASP A 27 -8.67 -18.38 -9.48
N ASP A 28 -8.48 -17.82 -10.67
CA ASP A 28 -8.19 -18.55 -11.91
C ASP A 28 -6.68 -18.82 -12.12
N GLY A 29 -5.83 -18.39 -11.18
CA GLY A 29 -4.38 -18.53 -11.24
C GLY A 29 -3.66 -17.41 -11.98
N THR A 30 -4.37 -16.38 -12.46
CA THR A 30 -3.74 -15.20 -13.07
C THR A 30 -2.97 -14.41 -12.01
N PRO A 31 -1.69 -14.05 -12.20
CA PRO A 31 -0.95 -13.26 -11.24
C PRO A 31 -1.55 -11.85 -11.10
N TYR A 32 -1.54 -11.31 -9.88
CA TYR A 32 -1.82 -9.89 -9.65
C TYR A 32 -0.61 -9.05 -10.06
N GLU A 33 -0.86 -8.00 -10.84
CA GLU A 33 0.15 -7.00 -11.16
C GLU A 33 0.14 -5.90 -10.09
N ILE A 34 1.33 -5.55 -9.61
CA ILE A 34 1.52 -4.53 -8.58
C ILE A 34 2.35 -3.41 -9.16
N TRP A 35 1.87 -2.18 -8.99
CA TRP A 35 2.55 -0.97 -9.42
C TRP A 35 3.04 -0.20 -8.19
N PRO A 36 4.24 0.40 -8.24
CA PRO A 36 4.73 1.23 -7.15
C PRO A 36 3.76 2.36 -6.81
N CYS A 37 3.49 2.55 -5.52
CA CYS A 37 2.81 3.76 -5.08
C CYS A 37 3.72 4.96 -5.27
N HIS A 38 3.30 5.90 -6.10
CA HIS A 38 4.04 7.14 -6.36
C HIS A 38 3.74 8.24 -5.34
N ASP A 39 2.75 8.01 -4.48
CA ASP A 39 2.31 8.99 -3.50
C ASP A 39 3.00 8.83 -2.15
N CYS A 40 3.63 7.70 -1.82
CA CYS A 40 4.38 7.54 -0.57
C CYS A 40 5.83 7.07 -0.77
N LEU A 41 6.79 7.75 -0.13
CA LEU A 41 8.21 7.33 -0.17
C LEU A 41 8.51 6.11 0.71
N ALA A 42 7.65 5.84 1.69
CA ALA A 42 7.72 4.64 2.52
C ALA A 42 7.16 3.40 1.82
N TRP A 43 6.76 3.50 0.54
CA TRP A 43 6.22 2.37 -0.20
C TRP A 43 7.26 1.25 -0.34
N HIS A 44 6.87 0.05 0.07
CA HIS A 44 7.60 -1.16 -0.25
C HIS A 44 6.66 -2.37 -0.29
N ALA A 45 7.05 -3.41 -1.01
CA ALA A 45 6.27 -4.64 -1.12
C ALA A 45 7.16 -5.87 -0.83
N GLU A 46 6.58 -6.89 -0.22
CA GLU A 46 7.23 -8.15 0.12
C GLU A 46 6.33 -9.33 -0.25
N VAL A 47 6.91 -10.43 -0.73
CA VAL A 47 6.17 -11.68 -0.91
C VAL A 47 6.24 -12.46 0.40
N VAL A 48 5.07 -12.78 0.95
CA VAL A 48 4.95 -13.48 2.23
C VAL A 48 4.17 -14.78 2.07
N THR A 49 4.36 -15.70 3.01
CA THR A 49 3.54 -16.91 3.12
C THR A 49 2.81 -16.89 4.46
N VAL A 50 1.47 -16.89 4.42
CA VAL A 50 0.60 -16.89 5.60
C VAL A 50 -0.36 -18.07 5.45
N ASP A 51 -0.40 -18.95 6.45
CA ASP A 51 -1.23 -20.16 6.46
C ASP A 51 -1.14 -21.01 5.17
N GLY A 52 0.06 -21.07 4.58
CA GLY A 52 0.35 -21.82 3.35
C GLY A 52 -0.06 -21.12 2.05
N GLN A 53 -0.59 -19.90 2.11
CA GLN A 53 -0.93 -19.09 0.95
C GLN A 53 0.16 -18.06 0.65
N VAL A 54 0.48 -17.90 -0.64
CA VAL A 54 1.40 -16.84 -1.11
C VAL A 54 0.61 -15.55 -1.27
N LEU A 55 1.03 -14.52 -0.55
CA LEU A 55 0.43 -13.19 -0.56
C LEU A 55 1.49 -12.16 -0.89
N VAL A 56 1.05 -10.99 -1.33
CA VAL A 56 1.93 -9.81 -1.41
C VAL A 56 1.54 -8.85 -0.32
N ARG A 57 2.48 -8.56 0.58
CA ARG A 57 2.33 -7.55 1.61
C ARG A 57 2.83 -6.22 1.09
N GLU A 58 1.95 -5.24 1.01
CA GLU A 58 2.30 -3.87 0.68
C GLU A 58 2.34 -3.00 1.93
N TRP A 59 3.31 -2.10 1.97
CA TRP A 59 3.54 -1.16 3.05
C TRP A 59 3.42 0.26 2.53
N HIS A 60 2.68 1.10 3.25
CA HIS A 60 2.37 2.46 2.84
C HIS A 60 2.39 3.40 4.03
N ALA A 61 2.55 4.70 3.78
CA ALA A 61 2.22 5.71 4.79
C ALA A 61 0.75 5.55 5.19
N ILE A 62 0.42 5.61 6.48
CA ILE A 62 -0.94 5.37 6.98
C ILE A 62 -1.95 6.35 6.37
N ASP A 63 -1.53 7.58 6.04
CA ASP A 63 -2.37 8.62 5.43
C ASP A 63 -2.32 8.64 3.89
N CYS A 64 -1.70 7.63 3.24
CA CYS A 64 -1.72 7.48 1.79
C CYS A 64 -3.14 7.18 1.30
N GLU A 65 -3.64 7.96 0.33
CA GLU A 65 -4.99 7.78 -0.23
C GLU A 65 -5.18 6.39 -0.85
N HIS A 66 -4.22 5.93 -1.65
CA HIS A 66 -4.24 4.59 -2.23
C HIS A 66 -4.28 3.49 -1.16
N PHE A 67 -3.50 3.63 -0.09
CA PHE A 67 -3.57 2.68 1.03
C PHE A 67 -4.93 2.67 1.73
N GLN A 68 -5.54 3.85 1.89
CA GLN A 68 -6.89 3.96 2.45
C GLN A 68 -7.97 3.36 1.55
N GLU A 69 -7.77 3.35 0.23
CA GLU A 69 -8.63 2.65 -0.73
C GLU A 69 -8.46 1.14 -0.60
N LEU A 70 -7.22 0.64 -0.60
CA LEU A 70 -6.91 -0.79 -0.43
C LEU A 70 -7.49 -1.37 0.87
N LEU A 71 -7.51 -0.58 1.96
CA LEU A 71 -8.10 -1.01 3.24
C LEU A 71 -9.65 -1.07 3.24
N ARG A 72 -10.31 -0.50 2.23
CA ARG A 72 -11.78 -0.46 2.12
C ARG A 72 -12.35 -1.53 1.19
N ASP A 73 -11.52 -2.03 0.28
CA ASP A 73 -11.84 -3.16 -0.59
C ASP A 73 -11.83 -4.49 0.19
#